data_AF-A0A7J5EHB7-F1
#
_entry.id   AF-A0A7J5EHB7-F1
#
_cell.length_a   1.000
_cell.length_b   1.000
_cell.length_c   1.000
_cell.angle_alpha   90.00
_cell.angle_beta   90.00
_cell.angle_gamma   90.00
#
_symmetry.space_group_name_H-M   'P 1'
#
loop_
_entity.id
_entity.type
_entity.pdbx_description
1 polymer ?
#
loop_
_entity_poly.entity_id
_entity_poly.type
_entity_poly.pdbx_seq_one_letter_code
_entity_poly.pdbx_strand_id
1 'polypeptide(L)'
;SWDGTTCTTGCHGNAAWGGTRPTPTWTQVDGTQSTCGSCHGAPPPPPHPTDTNCAACHPTMEENSLAFRDPASHINGVIDLAGPGATGGCTTCHGSSNAAPPKDLAGNTARTARGVGAHQQHLAPSTWHRAIACSSCHVVPTTAAAPGHQDGDNLAEITFDALNPAGVYTAGTATCSNQYCHGNGRASNGTIAWLTVGPLACGSCHATNGTGMSGDHRRHIIEENMRCSECHGDVVDANMGVINASLHVNGAREVKMAQGTYSVANRQCSNLACHENETW
;
A
#
# COMPACT_ATOMS: atom_id res chain seq x y z
N SER A 1 39.08 20.96 18.42
CA SER A 1 40.33 21.73 18.62
C SER A 1 40.00 23.21 18.73
N TRP A 2 40.86 23.99 19.38
CA TRP A 2 40.72 25.44 19.55
C TRP A 2 42.06 26.09 19.16
N ASP A 3 42.03 27.12 18.32
CA ASP A 3 43.25 27.77 17.80
C ASP A 3 43.53 29.16 18.41
N GLY A 4 42.71 29.62 19.36
CA GLY A 4 42.78 30.96 19.93
C GLY A 4 41.79 31.95 19.33
N THR A 5 41.17 31.64 18.19
CA THR A 5 40.14 32.47 17.54
C THR A 5 38.94 31.67 17.00
N THR A 6 39.13 30.42 16.63
CA THR A 6 38.11 29.50 16.10
C THR A 6 38.13 28.13 16.79
N CYS A 7 36.94 27.53 16.92
CA CYS A 7 36.73 26.24 17.57
C CYS A 7 36.22 25.22 16.56
N THR A 8 36.83 24.05 16.50
CA THR A 8 36.38 22.88 15.74
C THR A 8 35.82 21.84 16.71
N THR A 9 34.53 21.55 16.64
CA THR A 9 33.83 20.57 17.49
C THR A 9 33.01 19.63 16.60
N GLY A 10 32.28 18.66 17.18
CA GLY A 10 31.28 17.92 16.42
C GLY A 10 30.22 18.84 15.79
N CYS A 11 29.92 19.98 16.42
CA CYS A 11 28.94 20.95 15.94
C CYS A 11 29.55 22.06 15.05
N HIS A 12 30.88 22.21 15.03
CA HIS A 12 31.58 23.30 14.33
C HIS A 12 32.70 22.75 13.43
N GLY A 13 32.65 23.10 12.14
CA GLY A 13 33.68 22.82 11.16
C GLY A 13 33.28 21.83 10.07
N ASN A 14 32.02 21.37 10.04
CA ASN A 14 31.55 20.45 9.02
C ASN A 14 30.80 21.18 7.88
N ALA A 15 31.56 21.61 6.86
CA ALA A 15 30.99 22.23 5.67
C ALA A 15 30.02 21.31 4.89
N ALA A 16 30.12 19.99 5.08
CA ALA A 16 29.22 19.03 4.43
C ALA A 16 27.77 19.15 4.91
N TRP A 17 27.52 19.81 6.04
CA TRP A 17 26.17 20.08 6.53
C TRP A 17 25.52 21.29 5.85
N GLY A 18 26.23 22.02 4.99
CA GLY A 18 25.66 23.14 4.22
C GLY A 18 25.44 24.43 5.02
N GLY A 19 26.03 24.55 6.21
CA GLY A 19 25.99 25.78 6.99
C GLY A 19 26.78 26.91 6.31
N THR A 20 26.29 28.14 6.44
CA THR A 20 26.98 29.34 5.92
C THR A 20 28.11 29.83 6.83
N ARG A 21 28.14 29.38 8.09
CA ARG A 21 29.14 29.74 9.11
C ARG A 21 29.52 28.53 9.99
N PRO A 22 30.01 27.43 9.40
CA PRO A 22 30.29 26.20 10.15
C PRO A 22 31.45 26.38 11.14
N THR A 23 32.31 27.38 10.95
CA THR A 23 33.45 27.70 11.83
C THR A 23 33.24 29.07 12.49
N PRO A 24 32.53 29.14 13.62
CA PRO A 24 32.29 30.42 14.26
C PRO A 24 33.55 31.00 14.88
N THR A 25 33.76 32.31 14.70
CA THR A 25 34.72 33.12 15.43
C THR A 25 34.25 33.32 16.87
N TRP A 26 35.07 32.92 17.84
CA TRP A 26 34.71 32.97 19.27
C TRP A 26 34.50 34.39 19.81
N THR A 27 35.24 35.35 19.28
CA THR A 27 35.22 36.74 19.75
C THR A 27 34.06 37.55 19.18
N GLN A 28 33.32 37.03 18.21
CA GLN A 28 32.18 37.71 17.63
C GLN A 28 30.89 37.26 18.34
N VAL A 29 30.36 38.15 19.19
CA VAL A 29 29.23 37.90 20.10
C VAL A 29 28.01 38.78 19.79
N ASP A 30 27.90 39.24 18.55
CA ASP A 30 26.85 40.15 18.06
C ASP A 30 25.57 39.44 17.58
N GLY A 31 25.50 38.12 17.77
CA GLY A 31 24.37 37.28 17.35
C GLY A 31 24.33 36.96 15.85
N THR A 32 25.23 37.51 15.03
CA THR A 32 25.23 37.30 13.57
C THR A 32 25.65 35.89 13.16
N GLN A 33 26.17 35.11 14.10
CA GLN A 33 26.63 33.73 13.89
C GLN A 33 25.66 32.68 14.44
N SER A 34 24.61 33.08 15.15
CA SER A 34 23.60 32.20 15.78
C SER A 34 22.24 32.35 15.11
N THR A 35 22.21 32.36 13.77
CA THR A 35 20.98 32.37 12.98
C THR A 35 20.74 31.01 12.34
N CYS A 36 19.48 30.66 12.04
CA CYS A 36 19.16 29.47 11.25
C CYS A 36 19.96 29.50 9.94
N GLY A 37 20.51 28.35 9.51
CA GLY A 37 21.40 28.28 8.35
C GLY A 37 22.89 28.53 8.64
N SER A 38 23.25 29.02 9.84
CA SER A 38 24.65 29.26 10.20
C SER A 38 25.42 27.95 10.42
N CYS A 39 24.88 27.03 11.22
CA CYS A 39 25.56 25.79 11.58
C CYS A 39 25.40 24.68 10.52
N HIS A 40 24.19 24.51 9.99
CA HIS A 40 23.84 23.57 8.93
C HIS A 40 22.84 24.23 7.96
N GLY A 41 22.65 23.66 6.77
CA GLY A 41 21.64 24.11 5.81
C GLY A 41 20.23 23.85 6.35
N ALA A 42 19.29 24.74 6.03
CA ALA A 42 17.87 24.59 6.37
C ALA A 42 17.01 24.85 5.11
N PRO A 43 16.72 23.83 4.29
CA PRO A 43 17.05 22.40 4.47
C PRO A 43 18.54 22.07 4.27
N PRO A 44 19.02 20.93 4.80
CA PRO A 44 20.36 20.41 4.51
C PRO A 44 20.61 20.21 3.00
N PRO A 45 21.88 20.08 2.57
CA PRO A 45 22.20 19.78 1.19
C PRO A 45 21.54 18.50 0.66
N PRO A 46 21.37 18.37 -0.68
CA PRO A 46 20.88 17.15 -1.32
C PRO A 46 21.61 15.89 -0.81
N PRO A 47 20.91 14.75 -0.66
CA PRO A 47 19.60 14.43 -1.25
C PRO A 47 18.37 14.86 -0.42
N HIS A 48 18.53 15.68 0.63
CA HIS A 48 17.41 16.17 1.43
C HIS A 48 16.37 16.92 0.56
N PRO A 49 15.06 16.64 0.71
CA PRO A 49 14.02 17.33 -0.05
C PRO A 49 13.90 18.80 0.35
N THR A 50 13.47 19.66 -0.58
CA THR A 50 13.19 21.06 -0.30
C THR A 50 11.70 21.23 0.05
N ASP A 51 11.36 21.17 1.34
CA ASP A 51 10.00 21.38 1.86
C ASP A 51 10.00 22.47 2.95
N THR A 52 8.93 23.26 3.01
CA THR A 52 8.72 24.29 4.04
C THR A 52 8.11 23.74 5.32
N ASN A 53 7.45 22.57 5.29
CA ASN A 53 6.90 21.92 6.47
C ASN A 53 7.86 20.88 7.05
N CYS A 54 8.95 21.35 7.68
CA CYS A 54 9.96 20.47 8.26
C CYS A 54 9.40 19.51 9.31
N ALA A 55 8.35 19.91 10.04
CA ALA A 55 7.69 19.10 11.06
C ALA A 55 7.03 17.81 10.53
N ALA A 56 6.81 17.72 9.21
CA ALA A 56 6.40 16.47 8.60
C ALA A 56 7.47 15.40 8.86
N CYS A 57 8.75 15.68 8.64
CA CYS A 57 9.82 14.69 8.83
C CYS A 57 10.52 14.80 10.18
N HIS A 58 10.54 15.99 10.78
CA HIS A 58 11.27 16.31 12.01
C HIS A 58 10.29 16.65 13.14
N PRO A 59 9.84 15.67 13.95
CA PRO A 59 8.73 15.85 14.89
C PRO A 59 9.04 16.82 16.04
N THR A 60 10.31 17.17 16.24
CA THR A 60 10.76 18.17 17.21
C THR A 60 10.62 19.61 16.69
N MET A 61 10.16 19.81 15.45
CA MET A 61 9.89 21.11 14.82
C MET A 61 8.40 21.49 14.90
N GLU A 62 8.14 22.79 14.91
CA GLU A 62 6.80 23.36 14.71
C GLU A 62 6.38 23.30 13.23
N GLU A 63 5.08 23.14 12.98
CA GLU A 63 4.55 23.01 11.62
C GLU A 63 4.76 24.31 10.83
N ASN A 64 5.21 24.20 9.57
CA ASN A 64 5.50 25.32 8.67
C ASN A 64 6.39 26.41 9.29
N SER A 65 7.33 26.02 10.17
CA SER A 65 8.18 26.94 10.91
C SER A 65 9.58 26.36 11.15
N LEU A 66 10.55 27.23 11.41
CA LEU A 66 11.88 26.86 11.91
C LEU A 66 11.97 26.89 13.45
N ALA A 67 10.83 27.03 14.13
CA ALA A 67 10.76 26.92 15.59
C ALA A 67 10.79 25.45 16.04
N PHE A 68 11.33 25.21 17.22
CA PHE A 68 11.43 23.88 17.81
C PHE A 68 10.33 23.67 18.87
N ARG A 69 9.59 22.55 18.77
CA ARG A 69 8.74 22.01 19.84
C ARG A 69 9.58 21.55 21.03
N ASP A 70 10.73 20.93 20.72
CA ASP A 70 11.69 20.46 21.70
C ASP A 70 13.09 21.01 21.39
N PRO A 71 13.42 22.21 21.92
CA PRO A 71 14.74 22.82 21.75
C PRO A 71 15.89 21.98 22.33
N ALA A 72 15.64 21.10 23.30
CA ALA A 72 16.70 20.31 23.94
C ALA A 72 17.27 19.26 22.98
N SER A 73 16.44 18.75 22.06
CA SER A 73 16.85 17.76 21.07
C SER A 73 17.62 18.36 19.89
N HIS A 74 17.56 19.68 19.67
CA HIS A 74 18.21 20.32 18.51
C HIS A 74 19.75 20.18 18.49
N ILE A 75 20.41 20.09 19.64
CA ILE A 75 21.88 20.08 19.76
C ILE A 75 22.44 18.81 20.43
N ASN A 76 21.68 17.71 20.43
CA ASN A 76 22.08 16.44 21.07
C ASN A 76 22.90 15.51 20.14
N GLY A 77 23.12 15.90 18.88
CA GLY A 77 23.87 15.12 17.88
C GLY A 77 23.08 13.99 17.23
N VAL A 78 21.77 13.89 17.48
CA VAL A 78 20.84 12.92 16.89
C VAL A 78 19.90 13.66 15.95
N ILE A 79 19.71 13.14 14.73
CA ILE A 79 18.69 13.65 13.83
C ILE A 79 17.38 12.96 14.19
N ASP A 80 16.47 13.71 14.80
CA ASP A 80 15.11 13.24 15.03
C ASP A 80 14.36 13.28 13.72
N LEU A 81 14.32 12.14 13.06
CA LEU A 81 13.36 11.84 12.01
C LEU A 81 12.12 11.24 12.67
N ALA A 82 10.99 11.25 11.97
CA ALA A 82 9.83 10.44 12.30
C ALA A 82 10.23 8.94 12.33
N GLY A 83 10.80 8.51 13.46
CA GLY A 83 11.18 7.15 13.80
C GLY A 83 10.02 6.40 14.45
N PRO A 84 10.26 5.21 15.04
CA PRO A 84 9.24 4.27 15.52
C PRO A 84 8.21 4.78 16.56
N GLY A 85 8.26 6.05 16.94
CA GLY A 85 7.31 6.74 17.83
C GLY A 85 6.71 8.02 17.25
N ALA A 86 6.78 8.26 15.94
CA ALA A 86 6.16 9.41 15.30
C ALA A 86 4.65 9.41 15.53
N THR A 87 4.12 10.54 15.98
CA THR A 87 2.68 10.79 16.22
C THR A 87 1.81 10.64 14.96
N GLY A 88 2.40 10.49 13.76
CA GLY A 88 1.72 10.23 12.47
C GLY A 88 2.05 8.89 11.79
N GLY A 89 2.95 8.05 12.32
CA GLY A 89 3.30 6.76 11.70
C GLY A 89 3.64 6.85 10.20
N CYS A 90 3.20 5.86 9.41
CA CYS A 90 3.49 5.80 7.96
C CYS A 90 2.86 6.93 7.15
N THR A 91 1.77 7.57 7.63
CA THR A 91 1.04 8.63 6.89
C THR A 91 1.86 9.90 6.77
N THR A 92 2.82 10.10 7.66
CA THR A 92 3.83 11.16 7.58
C THR A 92 4.45 11.32 6.19
N CYS A 93 4.77 10.20 5.52
CA CYS A 93 5.28 10.20 4.15
C CYS A 93 4.28 9.63 3.13
N HIS A 94 3.44 8.66 3.52
CA HIS A 94 2.52 7.93 2.63
C HIS A 94 1.08 8.52 2.59
N GLY A 95 0.95 9.84 2.77
CA GLY A 95 -0.27 10.60 2.49
C GLY A 95 -1.16 10.92 3.70
N SER A 96 -2.39 11.39 3.47
CA SER A 96 -3.15 12.12 4.51
C SER A 96 -3.80 11.23 5.59
N SER A 97 -4.95 10.60 5.29
CA SER A 97 -5.80 9.94 6.29
C SER A 97 -5.41 8.49 6.60
N ASN A 98 -4.69 7.82 5.70
CA ASN A 98 -4.14 6.48 5.86
C ASN A 98 -2.86 6.35 5.01
N ALA A 99 -2.07 5.29 5.28
CA ALA A 99 -0.77 5.05 4.66
C ALA A 99 -0.89 4.38 3.29
N ALA A 100 -1.79 4.92 2.46
CA ALA A 100 -2.15 4.40 1.16
C ALA A 100 -2.29 5.55 0.18
N PRO A 101 -1.18 6.08 -0.34
CA PRO A 101 -1.03 7.48 -0.70
C PRO A 101 -2.22 8.02 -1.52
N PRO A 102 -3.16 8.79 -0.89
CA PRO A 102 -4.04 9.68 -1.64
C PRO A 102 -3.26 10.83 -2.26
N LYS A 103 -2.03 11.06 -1.75
CA LYS A 103 -1.00 11.95 -2.26
C LYS A 103 0.33 11.18 -2.29
N ASP A 104 1.00 11.10 -3.43
CA ASP A 104 2.31 10.45 -3.54
C ASP A 104 3.47 11.37 -3.10
N LEU A 105 4.70 10.85 -3.08
CA LEU A 105 5.91 11.61 -2.69
C LEU A 105 6.20 12.82 -3.60
N ALA A 106 5.68 12.82 -4.83
CA ALA A 106 5.77 13.95 -5.76
C ALA A 106 4.59 14.92 -5.64
N GLY A 107 3.67 14.66 -4.71
CA GLY A 107 2.51 15.48 -4.44
C GLY A 107 1.32 15.26 -5.37
N ASN A 108 1.35 14.26 -6.25
CA ASN A 108 0.21 13.94 -7.11
C ASN A 108 -0.92 13.32 -6.29
N THR A 109 -2.16 13.60 -6.69
CA THR A 109 -3.38 13.03 -6.07
C THR A 109 -4.29 12.30 -7.06
N ALA A 110 -3.98 12.39 -8.36
CA ALA A 110 -4.76 11.73 -9.41
C ALA A 110 -4.43 10.24 -9.47
N ARG A 111 -5.46 9.38 -9.62
CA ARG A 111 -5.30 7.92 -9.78
C ARG A 111 -4.54 7.51 -11.05
N THR A 112 -4.35 8.44 -11.98
CA THR A 112 -3.52 8.27 -13.17
C THR A 112 -2.03 8.48 -12.89
N ALA A 113 -1.65 8.94 -11.70
CA ALA A 113 -0.27 8.96 -11.24
C ALA A 113 0.12 7.60 -10.64
N ARG A 114 1.30 7.10 -11.02
CA ARG A 114 1.79 5.78 -10.59
C ARG A 114 1.89 5.64 -9.07
N GLY A 115 2.32 6.71 -8.37
CA GLY A 115 2.44 6.70 -6.91
C GLY A 115 1.11 6.73 -6.15
N VAL A 116 -0.01 7.00 -6.83
CA VAL A 116 -1.35 7.07 -6.23
C VAL A 116 -2.19 5.85 -6.64
N GLY A 117 -2.44 5.70 -7.95
CA GLY A 117 -3.22 4.61 -8.51
C GLY A 117 -4.55 4.31 -7.79
N ALA A 118 -4.90 3.03 -7.70
CA ALA A 118 -6.16 2.56 -7.14
C ALA A 118 -6.06 2.07 -5.68
N HIS A 119 -5.02 2.45 -4.93
CA HIS A 119 -4.80 1.96 -3.56
C HIS A 119 -6.04 2.07 -2.66
N GLN A 120 -6.68 3.24 -2.64
CA GLN A 120 -7.85 3.49 -1.79
C GLN A 120 -9.02 2.55 -2.12
N GLN A 121 -9.19 2.13 -3.37
CA GLN A 121 -10.26 1.22 -3.76
C GLN A 121 -10.01 -0.22 -3.30
N HIS A 122 -8.74 -0.63 -3.23
CA HIS A 122 -8.38 -1.99 -2.81
C HIS A 122 -8.36 -2.14 -1.29
N LEU A 123 -7.91 -1.12 -0.57
CA LEU A 123 -7.74 -1.17 0.89
C LEU A 123 -9.04 -0.86 1.64
N ALA A 124 -10.00 -0.18 1.00
CA ALA A 124 -11.31 0.07 1.61
C ALA A 124 -12.16 -1.22 1.62
N PRO A 125 -12.98 -1.44 2.66
CA PRO A 125 -14.05 -2.43 2.59
C PRO A 125 -14.98 -2.13 1.41
N SER A 126 -15.46 -3.18 0.74
CA SER A 126 -16.49 -3.05 -0.28
C SER A 126 -17.62 -4.05 -0.05
N THR A 127 -18.68 -3.93 -0.84
CA THR A 127 -19.81 -4.85 -0.80
C THR A 127 -19.51 -6.19 -1.49
N TRP A 128 -18.39 -6.31 -2.21
CA TRP A 128 -18.13 -7.47 -3.06
C TRP A 128 -16.72 -8.07 -2.92
N HIS A 129 -15.79 -7.40 -2.24
CA HIS A 129 -14.52 -7.98 -1.81
C HIS A 129 -14.16 -7.49 -0.40
N ARG A 130 -13.37 -8.30 0.33
CA ARG A 130 -12.73 -7.82 1.56
C ARG A 130 -11.74 -6.70 1.27
N ALA A 131 -11.43 -5.89 2.27
CA ALA A 131 -10.26 -5.02 2.21
C ALA A 131 -8.99 -5.85 1.93
N ILE A 132 -8.22 -5.42 0.93
CA ILE A 132 -6.94 -6.02 0.58
C ILE A 132 -5.88 -5.43 1.50
N ALA A 133 -4.93 -6.23 1.98
CA ALA A 133 -3.85 -5.74 2.82
C ALA A 133 -2.69 -5.22 1.94
N CYS A 134 -1.88 -4.30 2.45
CA CYS A 134 -0.69 -3.82 1.73
C CYS A 134 0.25 -4.97 1.36
N SER A 135 0.37 -5.97 2.25
CA SER A 135 1.18 -7.18 2.06
C SER A 135 0.73 -8.09 0.92
N SER A 136 -0.46 -7.85 0.34
CA SER A 136 -0.90 -8.56 -0.86
C SER A 136 -0.14 -8.12 -2.12
N CYS A 137 0.46 -6.91 -2.12
CA CYS A 137 1.16 -6.32 -3.26
C CYS A 137 2.56 -5.77 -2.93
N HIS A 138 2.91 -5.61 -1.64
CA HIS A 138 4.16 -4.98 -1.24
C HIS A 138 4.88 -5.73 -0.13
N VAL A 139 6.21 -5.62 -0.12
CA VAL A 139 6.97 -5.87 1.10
C VAL A 139 6.73 -4.66 2.01
N VAL A 140 5.94 -4.85 3.06
CA VAL A 140 5.55 -3.74 3.95
C VAL A 140 6.64 -3.53 4.99
N PRO A 141 7.30 -2.36 5.02
CA PRO A 141 8.33 -2.08 6.02
C PRO A 141 7.69 -1.92 7.41
N THR A 142 8.33 -2.50 8.42
CA THR A 142 7.89 -2.37 9.83
C THR A 142 8.36 -1.06 10.46
N THR A 143 9.42 -0.45 9.91
CA THR A 143 9.96 0.85 10.34
C THR A 143 10.47 1.63 9.13
N ALA A 144 10.59 2.95 9.26
CA ALA A 144 11.10 3.81 8.18
C ALA A 144 12.53 3.46 7.73
N ALA A 145 13.34 2.86 8.61
CA ALA A 145 14.72 2.47 8.35
C ALA A 145 14.84 1.01 7.88
N ALA A 146 13.72 0.32 7.61
CA ALA A 146 13.76 -1.06 7.13
C ALA A 146 14.51 -1.13 5.78
N PRO A 147 15.37 -2.15 5.57
CA PRO A 147 16.03 -2.35 4.28
C PRO A 147 15.01 -2.39 3.14
N GLY A 148 15.31 -1.66 2.05
CA GLY A 148 14.41 -1.49 0.91
C GLY A 148 13.45 -0.30 1.02
N HIS A 149 13.15 0.23 2.20
CA HIS A 149 12.15 1.32 2.28
C HIS A 149 12.69 2.70 1.87
N GLN A 150 13.87 3.09 2.38
CA GLN A 150 14.51 4.38 2.10
C GLN A 150 15.88 4.16 1.44
N ASP A 151 15.90 3.48 0.30
CA ASP A 151 17.12 3.08 -0.41
C ASP A 151 17.49 3.96 -1.62
N GLY A 152 16.67 4.97 -1.92
CA GLY A 152 16.99 6.10 -2.79
C GLY A 152 16.35 6.07 -4.18
N ASP A 153 15.58 5.04 -4.54
CA ASP A 153 14.87 5.00 -5.82
C ASP A 153 13.41 5.53 -5.74
N ASN A 154 12.88 5.73 -4.53
CA ASN A 154 11.51 6.14 -4.23
C ASN A 154 10.45 5.21 -4.85
N LEU A 155 10.78 3.94 -5.03
CA LEU A 155 9.87 2.90 -5.47
C LEU A 155 9.50 2.03 -4.28
N ALA A 156 8.30 1.45 -4.31
CA ALA A 156 7.88 0.49 -3.32
C ALA A 156 8.22 -0.93 -3.80
N GLU A 157 8.73 -1.76 -2.90
CA GLU A 157 9.06 -3.15 -3.20
C GLU A 157 7.77 -3.91 -3.46
N ILE A 158 7.60 -4.40 -4.69
CA ILE A 158 6.42 -5.16 -5.07
C ILE A 158 6.67 -6.65 -4.86
N THR A 159 5.74 -7.26 -4.12
CA THR A 159 5.63 -8.70 -3.94
C THR A 159 4.18 -9.10 -4.19
N PHE A 160 3.88 -10.38 -4.29
CA PHE A 160 2.51 -10.83 -4.35
C PHE A 160 2.28 -11.96 -3.36
N ASP A 161 1.12 -11.94 -2.71
CA ASP A 161 0.75 -12.97 -1.74
C ASP A 161 0.39 -14.30 -2.41
N ALA A 162 0.00 -15.28 -1.58
CA ALA A 162 -0.37 -16.61 -2.03
C ALA A 162 -1.61 -16.67 -2.93
N LEU A 163 -2.41 -15.59 -3.06
CA LEU A 163 -3.49 -15.52 -4.05
C LEU A 163 -2.96 -15.20 -5.45
N ASN A 164 -1.80 -14.54 -5.54
CA ASN A 164 -1.16 -14.16 -6.79
C ASN A 164 0.31 -14.64 -6.82
N PRO A 165 0.59 -15.94 -6.60
CA PRO A 165 1.95 -16.43 -6.40
C PRO A 165 2.85 -16.29 -7.64
N ALA A 166 2.26 -16.18 -8.82
CA ALA A 166 2.95 -15.93 -10.09
C ALA A 166 2.79 -14.48 -10.58
N GLY A 167 2.22 -13.61 -9.73
CA GLY A 167 1.95 -12.21 -10.04
C GLY A 167 3.23 -11.46 -10.37
N VAL A 168 3.18 -10.63 -11.41
CA VAL A 168 4.32 -9.80 -11.82
C VAL A 168 3.83 -8.39 -12.04
N TYR A 169 4.57 -7.41 -11.52
CA TYR A 169 4.42 -6.01 -11.88
C TYR A 169 5.57 -5.56 -12.78
N THR A 170 5.24 -5.03 -13.94
CA THR A 170 6.22 -4.46 -14.88
C THR A 170 6.20 -2.95 -14.76
N ALA A 171 7.23 -2.38 -14.12
CA ALA A 171 7.30 -0.95 -13.84
C ALA A 171 7.32 -0.08 -15.11
N GLY A 172 7.96 -0.54 -16.20
CA GLY A 172 8.05 0.21 -17.45
C GLY A 172 6.67 0.55 -18.06
N THR A 173 5.74 -0.40 -17.99
CA THR A 173 4.39 -0.27 -18.55
C THR A 173 3.31 -0.03 -17.48
N ALA A 174 3.69 -0.04 -16.20
CA ALA A 174 2.77 -0.04 -15.06
C ALA A 174 1.68 -1.12 -15.20
N THR A 175 2.08 -2.37 -15.48
CA THR A 175 1.16 -3.48 -15.74
C THR A 175 1.34 -4.59 -14.72
N CYS A 176 0.23 -5.07 -14.16
CA CYS A 176 0.18 -6.30 -13.38
C CYS A 176 -0.23 -7.45 -14.31
N SER A 177 0.52 -8.54 -14.30
CA SER A 177 0.27 -9.75 -15.08
C SER A 177 0.18 -10.98 -14.17
N ASN A 178 -0.44 -12.04 -14.67
CA ASN A 178 -0.67 -13.31 -13.95
C ASN A 178 -1.44 -13.11 -12.63
N GLN A 179 -2.46 -12.26 -12.65
CA GLN A 179 -3.25 -11.93 -11.47
C GLN A 179 -4.48 -12.85 -11.35
N TYR A 180 -4.78 -13.32 -10.14
CA TYR A 180 -6.06 -13.92 -9.77
C TYR A 180 -7.15 -12.85 -9.65
N CYS A 181 -6.88 -11.75 -8.93
CA CYS A 181 -7.89 -10.73 -8.60
C CYS A 181 -8.44 -10.00 -9.83
N HIS A 182 -7.58 -9.75 -10.82
CA HIS A 182 -7.95 -9.17 -12.12
C HIS A 182 -7.94 -10.22 -13.25
N GLY A 183 -8.18 -11.48 -12.89
CA GLY A 183 -8.28 -12.61 -13.81
C GLY A 183 -9.72 -13.10 -13.95
N ASN A 184 -9.86 -14.38 -14.24
CA ASN A 184 -11.18 -14.98 -14.46
C ASN A 184 -11.82 -15.63 -13.23
N GLY A 185 -11.28 -15.37 -12.03
CA GLY A 185 -11.68 -16.04 -10.78
C GLY A 185 -11.34 -17.54 -10.70
N ARG A 186 -10.69 -18.11 -11.72
CA ARG A 186 -10.34 -19.55 -11.78
C ARG A 186 -8.84 -19.79 -11.72
N ALA A 187 -8.05 -18.92 -12.31
CA ALA A 187 -6.59 -19.04 -12.40
C ALA A 187 -5.92 -17.65 -12.38
N SER A 188 -4.61 -17.65 -12.17
CA SER A 188 -3.74 -16.47 -12.22
C SER A 188 -3.45 -16.04 -13.67
N ASN A 189 -4.48 -15.68 -14.43
CA ASN A 189 -4.40 -15.33 -15.85
C ASN A 189 -4.74 -13.87 -16.17
N GLY A 190 -5.03 -13.09 -15.14
CA GLY A 190 -5.40 -11.68 -15.24
C GLY A 190 -4.25 -10.79 -15.66
N THR A 191 -4.56 -9.80 -16.48
CA THR A 191 -3.65 -8.71 -16.82
C THR A 191 -4.40 -7.39 -16.72
N ILE A 192 -3.84 -6.43 -16.00
CA ILE A 192 -4.42 -5.10 -15.84
C ILE A 192 -3.33 -4.04 -15.79
N ALA A 193 -3.56 -2.90 -16.43
CA ALA A 193 -2.69 -1.74 -16.24
C ALA A 193 -3.08 -1.00 -14.96
N TRP A 194 -2.10 -0.69 -14.12
CA TRP A 194 -2.25 -0.03 -12.83
C TRP A 194 -2.99 1.31 -12.91
N LEU A 195 -2.83 2.01 -14.03
CA LEU A 195 -3.42 3.32 -14.27
C LEU A 195 -4.79 3.27 -14.95
N THR A 196 -5.31 2.07 -15.25
CA THR A 196 -6.66 1.93 -15.80
C THR A 196 -7.68 2.32 -14.75
N VAL A 197 -8.55 3.28 -15.10
CA VAL A 197 -9.64 3.75 -14.24
C VAL A 197 -10.98 3.31 -14.81
N GLY A 198 -11.86 2.82 -13.94
CA GLY A 198 -13.23 2.45 -14.30
C GLY A 198 -13.82 1.41 -13.36
N PRO A 199 -15.15 1.35 -13.24
CA PRO A 199 -15.81 0.31 -12.46
C PRO A 199 -15.68 -1.04 -13.16
N LEU A 200 -15.53 -2.11 -12.38
CA LEU A 200 -15.69 -3.48 -12.86
C LEU A 200 -17.16 -3.88 -12.76
N ALA A 201 -17.66 -4.56 -13.78
CA ALA A 201 -18.95 -5.26 -13.71
C ALA A 201 -18.72 -6.71 -13.28
N CYS A 202 -19.77 -7.42 -12.88
CA CYS A 202 -19.65 -8.82 -12.43
C CYS A 202 -18.96 -9.71 -13.49
N GLY A 203 -19.33 -9.51 -14.77
CA GLY A 203 -18.76 -10.22 -15.91
C GLY A 203 -17.31 -9.84 -16.26
N SER A 204 -16.73 -8.83 -15.61
CA SER A 204 -15.35 -8.42 -15.86
C SER A 204 -14.32 -9.36 -15.24
N CYS A 205 -14.73 -10.17 -14.26
CA CYS A 205 -13.90 -11.21 -13.67
C CYS A 205 -14.33 -12.57 -14.21
N HIS A 206 -15.47 -13.10 -13.78
CA HIS A 206 -15.94 -14.41 -14.20
C HIS A 206 -17.25 -14.34 -14.98
N ALA A 207 -17.52 -15.36 -15.78
CA ALA A 207 -18.81 -15.50 -16.43
C ALA A 207 -19.93 -15.77 -15.41
N THR A 208 -21.12 -15.22 -15.68
CA THR A 208 -22.33 -15.39 -14.85
C THR A 208 -23.46 -16.10 -15.60
N ASN A 209 -23.22 -16.49 -16.86
CA ASN A 209 -24.21 -17.07 -17.77
C ASN A 209 -24.05 -18.58 -18.00
N GLY A 210 -23.18 -19.23 -17.21
CA GLY A 210 -22.96 -20.68 -17.26
C GLY A 210 -21.96 -21.13 -18.34
N THR A 211 -21.62 -20.25 -19.28
CA THR A 211 -20.56 -20.50 -20.26
C THR A 211 -19.22 -20.01 -19.73
N GLY A 212 -18.12 -20.75 -19.92
CA GLY A 212 -16.81 -20.34 -19.38
C GLY A 212 -16.63 -20.57 -17.87
N MET A 213 -17.60 -21.25 -17.23
CA MET A 213 -17.50 -21.77 -15.86
C MET A 213 -16.94 -23.21 -15.87
N SER A 214 -16.53 -23.75 -14.72
CA SER A 214 -16.01 -25.13 -14.63
C SER A 214 -17.12 -26.15 -14.49
N GLY A 215 -16.92 -27.41 -14.92
CA GLY A 215 -17.94 -28.45 -14.79
C GLY A 215 -19.24 -28.09 -15.53
N ASP A 216 -20.35 -28.69 -15.10
CA ASP A 216 -21.64 -28.56 -15.78
C ASP A 216 -22.50 -27.41 -15.25
N HIS A 217 -21.88 -26.25 -14.95
CA HIS A 217 -22.62 -25.06 -14.49
C HIS A 217 -23.72 -24.66 -15.47
N ARG A 218 -23.48 -24.75 -16.79
CA ARG A 218 -24.48 -24.45 -17.80
C ARG A 218 -25.75 -25.30 -17.62
N ARG A 219 -25.61 -26.59 -17.37
CA ARG A 219 -26.74 -27.49 -17.15
C ARG A 219 -27.56 -27.03 -15.95
N HIS A 220 -26.91 -26.87 -14.79
CA HIS A 220 -27.59 -26.49 -13.57
C HIS A 220 -28.25 -25.10 -13.67
N ILE A 221 -27.54 -24.08 -14.15
CA ILE A 221 -28.06 -22.70 -14.09
C ILE A 221 -28.95 -22.32 -15.27
N ILE A 222 -28.73 -22.89 -16.47
CA ILE A 222 -29.50 -22.54 -17.67
C ILE A 222 -30.56 -23.61 -17.98
N GLU A 223 -30.19 -24.87 -17.96
CA GLU A 223 -31.08 -25.96 -18.39
C GLU A 223 -32.03 -26.38 -17.26
N GLU A 224 -31.55 -26.38 -16.02
CA GLU A 224 -32.31 -26.71 -14.81
C GLU A 224 -32.78 -25.46 -14.04
N ASN A 225 -32.42 -24.26 -14.52
CA ASN A 225 -32.83 -22.97 -13.98
C ASN A 225 -32.52 -22.78 -12.47
N MET A 226 -31.41 -23.35 -12.02
CA MET A 226 -30.94 -23.20 -10.64
C MET A 226 -30.29 -21.83 -10.42
N ARG A 227 -30.51 -21.26 -9.23
CA ARG A 227 -29.91 -19.98 -8.83
C ARG A 227 -28.52 -20.19 -8.23
N CYS A 228 -27.63 -19.21 -8.40
CA CYS A 228 -26.30 -19.25 -7.82
C CYS A 228 -26.31 -19.50 -6.30
N SER A 229 -27.26 -18.89 -5.58
CA SER A 229 -27.44 -19.03 -4.13
C SER A 229 -27.83 -20.43 -3.67
N GLU A 230 -28.28 -21.30 -4.57
CA GLU A 230 -28.64 -22.68 -4.24
C GLU A 230 -27.40 -23.55 -4.00
N CYS A 231 -26.24 -23.13 -4.52
CA CYS A 231 -24.93 -23.76 -4.31
C CYS A 231 -23.91 -22.85 -3.63
N HIS A 232 -24.01 -21.53 -3.80
CA HIS A 232 -23.08 -20.52 -3.25
C HIS A 232 -23.76 -19.65 -2.19
N GLY A 233 -24.67 -20.23 -1.40
CA GLY A 233 -25.59 -19.50 -0.52
C GLY A 233 -24.96 -18.75 0.66
N ASP A 234 -23.66 -18.96 0.95
CA ASP A 234 -22.92 -18.13 1.91
C ASP A 234 -22.29 -16.89 1.26
N VAL A 235 -22.22 -16.84 -0.08
CA VAL A 235 -21.53 -15.78 -0.83
C VAL A 235 -22.53 -14.87 -1.53
N VAL A 236 -23.57 -15.43 -2.16
CA VAL A 236 -24.55 -14.69 -2.96
C VAL A 236 -25.99 -15.00 -2.58
N ASP A 237 -26.87 -14.01 -2.68
CA ASP A 237 -28.32 -14.16 -2.52
C ASP A 237 -29.01 -14.60 -3.82
N ALA A 238 -30.33 -14.79 -3.74
CA ALA A 238 -31.18 -15.23 -4.86
C ALA A 238 -31.23 -14.23 -6.04
N ASN A 239 -30.81 -12.99 -5.84
CA ASN A 239 -30.75 -11.92 -6.84
C ASN A 239 -29.31 -11.67 -7.34
N MET A 240 -28.36 -12.56 -7.03
CA MET A 240 -26.92 -12.43 -7.32
C MET A 240 -26.23 -11.27 -6.58
N GLY A 241 -26.83 -10.75 -5.51
CA GLY A 241 -26.17 -9.82 -4.60
C GLY A 241 -25.12 -10.54 -3.76
N VAL A 242 -23.91 -10.00 -3.66
CA VAL A 242 -22.88 -10.53 -2.75
C VAL A 242 -23.28 -10.20 -1.31
N ILE A 243 -23.51 -11.23 -0.50
CA ILE A 243 -23.91 -11.11 0.90
C ILE A 243 -22.74 -11.29 1.87
N ASN A 244 -21.62 -11.85 1.39
CA ASN A 244 -20.40 -12.00 2.18
C ASN A 244 -19.15 -11.72 1.33
N ALA A 245 -18.75 -10.45 1.32
CA ALA A 245 -17.57 -9.97 0.60
C ALA A 245 -16.26 -10.63 1.03
N SER A 246 -16.19 -11.14 2.27
CA SER A 246 -15.01 -11.85 2.79
C SER A 246 -14.79 -13.21 2.13
N LEU A 247 -15.84 -13.83 1.60
CA LEU A 247 -15.79 -15.12 0.92
C LEU A 247 -15.67 -14.97 -0.60
N HIS A 248 -16.13 -13.87 -1.20
CA HIS A 248 -16.23 -13.77 -2.65
C HIS A 248 -14.87 -13.74 -3.40
N VAL A 249 -13.86 -13.05 -2.86
CA VAL A 249 -12.54 -12.91 -3.52
C VAL A 249 -11.43 -13.39 -2.58
N ASN A 250 -11.46 -14.66 -2.18
CA ASN A 250 -10.53 -15.24 -1.20
C ASN A 250 -9.68 -16.42 -1.73
N GLY A 251 -9.77 -16.73 -3.02
CA GLY A 251 -9.05 -17.86 -3.64
C GLY A 251 -9.70 -19.23 -3.46
N ALA A 252 -10.75 -19.33 -2.64
CA ALA A 252 -11.53 -20.53 -2.46
C ALA A 252 -12.82 -20.49 -3.32
N ARG A 253 -13.44 -21.66 -3.47
CA ARG A 253 -14.73 -21.83 -4.14
C ARG A 253 -15.69 -22.38 -3.09
N GLU A 254 -16.42 -21.49 -2.45
CA GLU A 254 -17.37 -21.82 -1.40
C GLU A 254 -18.59 -22.48 -2.04
N VAL A 255 -18.83 -23.74 -1.70
CA VAL A 255 -20.06 -24.43 -2.07
C VAL A 255 -20.79 -24.80 -0.79
N LYS A 256 -21.93 -24.14 -0.58
CA LYS A 256 -22.91 -24.48 0.44
C LYS A 256 -24.27 -24.65 -0.23
N MET A 257 -24.64 -25.91 -0.38
CA MET A 257 -25.94 -26.27 -0.92
C MET A 257 -26.99 -26.28 0.18
N ALA A 258 -28.23 -25.93 -0.17
CA ALA A 258 -29.37 -26.04 0.75
C ALA A 258 -29.69 -27.50 1.12
N GLN A 259 -29.39 -28.44 0.21
CA GLN A 259 -29.50 -29.88 0.41
C GLN A 259 -28.28 -30.58 -0.18
N GLY A 260 -27.74 -31.56 0.54
CA GLY A 260 -26.53 -32.29 0.14
C GLY A 260 -25.23 -31.62 0.57
N THR A 261 -24.11 -32.28 0.25
CA THR A 261 -22.75 -31.82 0.55
C THR A 261 -21.86 -31.88 -0.69
N TYR A 262 -20.94 -30.94 -0.82
CA TYR A 262 -19.93 -30.94 -1.89
C TYR A 262 -18.54 -31.13 -1.29
N SER A 263 -17.83 -32.16 -1.75
CA SER A 263 -16.42 -32.38 -1.42
C SER A 263 -15.55 -31.68 -2.45
N VAL A 264 -14.87 -30.61 -2.05
CA VAL A 264 -13.89 -29.91 -2.92
C VAL A 264 -12.73 -30.83 -3.30
N ALA A 265 -12.30 -31.71 -2.39
CA ALA A 265 -11.17 -32.62 -2.60
C ALA A 265 -11.47 -33.65 -3.70
N ASN A 266 -12.70 -34.19 -3.70
CA ASN A 266 -13.10 -35.24 -4.63
C ASN A 266 -13.93 -34.71 -5.81
N ARG A 267 -14.29 -33.42 -5.79
CA ARG A 267 -15.23 -32.78 -6.74
C ARG A 267 -16.59 -33.49 -6.82
N GLN A 268 -17.01 -34.08 -5.71
CA GLN A 268 -18.20 -34.94 -5.63
C GLN A 268 -19.31 -34.28 -4.82
N CYS A 269 -20.53 -34.45 -5.31
CA CYS A 269 -21.75 -34.09 -4.60
C CYS A 269 -22.33 -35.36 -3.95
N SER A 270 -22.89 -35.25 -2.74
CA SER A 270 -23.53 -36.37 -2.04
C SER A 270 -24.75 -35.91 -1.25
N ASN A 271 -25.66 -36.83 -0.95
CA ASN A 271 -26.91 -36.57 -0.22
C ASN A 271 -27.81 -35.52 -0.90
N LEU A 272 -27.83 -35.45 -2.23
CA LEU A 272 -28.80 -34.62 -2.96
C LEU A 272 -30.07 -35.40 -3.29
N ALA A 273 -31.21 -34.71 -3.25
CA ALA A 273 -32.47 -35.21 -3.79
C ALA A 273 -32.45 -35.36 -5.33
N CYS A 274 -31.51 -34.71 -6.04
CA CYS A 274 -31.50 -34.61 -7.50
C CYS A 274 -30.51 -35.54 -8.23
N HIS A 275 -29.42 -35.99 -7.59
CA HIS A 275 -28.30 -36.68 -8.27
C HIS A 275 -27.90 -38.04 -7.67
N GLU A 276 -28.67 -38.58 -6.71
CA GLU A 276 -28.32 -39.82 -6.01
C GLU A 276 -26.82 -39.86 -5.60
N ASN A 277 -26.09 -40.97 -5.88
CA ASN A 277 -24.64 -41.10 -5.66
C ASN A 277 -23.87 -41.08 -7.00
N GLU A 278 -23.86 -39.97 -7.73
CA GLU A 278 -23.01 -39.80 -8.91
C GLU A 278 -21.61 -39.24 -8.56
N THR A 279 -20.57 -39.72 -9.25
CA THR A 279 -19.16 -39.31 -9.09
C THR A 279 -18.63 -38.63 -10.35
N TRP A 280 -17.95 -37.48 -10.18
CA TRP A 280 -17.45 -36.60 -11.26
C TRP A 280 -15.97 -36.27 -11.10
#